data_AF-A0A518JTS6-F1
#
_entry.id   AF-A0A518JTS6-F1
#
_cell.length_a   1.000
_cell.length_b   1.000
_cell.length_c   1.000
_cell.angle_alpha   90.00
_cell.angle_beta   90.00
_cell.angle_gamma   90.00
#
_symmetry.space_group_name_H-M   'P 1'
#
loop_
_entity.id
_entity.type
_entity.pdbx_description
1 polymer ?
#
loop_
_entity_poly.entity_id
_entity_poly.type
_entity_poly.pdbx_seq_one_letter_code
_entity_poly.pdbx_strand_id
1 'polypeptide(L)'
;MEYSTTYSFTDFQPMLSVELAPHDQSIEFDLQPLVEARYLRITLIENYGGDAMECGRIEVIGKITETERDYPMDLTNFASSQNGGSVSTKPSAYDEYHWGALHLIDGSPGRSWSSPIGTTTETATIRLAAPTKVQFITVNPYSPSDSINWATRAAISVANSGGSFYDVGTIDLTAVGQEHVLRLNEAVDASLVRVELTSSQDASAVECSEVKVYGPTSPETEVQIDEVSLLDGN
;
A
#
# COMPACT_ATOMS: atom_id res chain seq x y z
N MET A 1 -4.90 8.08 21.91
CA MET A 1 -5.03 7.15 20.78
C MET A 1 -6.36 7.40 20.10
N GLU A 2 -6.31 7.47 18.77
CA GLU A 2 -7.47 7.72 17.91
C GLU A 2 -7.41 6.74 16.74
N TYR A 3 -8.54 6.51 16.08
CA TYR A 3 -8.62 5.61 14.94
C TYR A 3 -9.42 6.22 13.78
N SER A 4 -9.14 5.79 12.56
CA SER A 4 -9.97 6.05 11.40
C SER A 4 -10.18 4.77 10.62
N THR A 5 -11.38 4.59 10.08
CA THR A 5 -11.71 3.49 9.17
C THR A 5 -11.35 3.82 7.71
N THR A 6 -11.13 5.10 7.41
CA THR A 6 -11.09 5.59 6.02
C THR A 6 -9.86 6.42 5.70
N TYR A 7 -9.44 7.34 6.58
CA TYR A 7 -8.40 8.33 6.27
C TYR A 7 -7.20 8.22 7.22
N SER A 8 -5.98 8.33 6.67
CA SER A 8 -4.73 8.24 7.43
C SER A 8 -4.32 9.52 8.16
N PHE A 9 -4.97 10.67 7.91
CA PHE A 9 -4.65 11.95 8.57
C PHE A 9 -5.86 12.77 9.06
N THR A 10 -7.09 12.39 8.69
CA THR A 10 -8.34 13.07 9.09
C THR A 10 -9.35 12.06 9.59
N ASP A 11 -10.52 12.52 10.05
CA ASP A 11 -11.62 11.67 10.55
C ASP A 11 -11.18 10.66 11.62
N PHE A 12 -10.23 11.08 12.44
CA PHE A 12 -9.79 10.30 13.58
C PHE A 12 -10.81 10.46 14.71
N GLN A 13 -11.38 9.35 15.13
CA GLN A 13 -12.28 9.25 16.26
C GLN A 13 -11.48 8.95 17.53
N PRO A 14 -11.75 9.65 18.65
CA PRO A 14 -11.11 9.35 19.93
C PRO A 14 -11.36 7.89 20.34
N MET A 15 -10.30 7.19 20.72
CA MET A 15 -10.39 5.80 21.18
C MET A 15 -10.09 5.67 22.67
N LEU A 16 -8.92 6.17 23.07
CA LEU A 16 -8.39 5.96 24.42
C LEU A 16 -7.38 7.05 24.76
N SER A 17 -7.42 7.56 25.99
CA SER A 17 -6.34 8.36 26.59
C SER A 17 -5.98 7.74 27.92
N VAL A 18 -4.69 7.47 28.13
CA VAL A 18 -4.19 6.69 29.26
C VAL A 18 -2.89 7.29 29.75
N GLU A 19 -2.73 7.28 31.07
CA GLU A 19 -1.46 7.56 31.71
C GLU A 19 -0.64 6.27 31.74
N LEU A 20 0.55 6.31 31.15
CA LEU A 20 1.45 5.15 31.08
C LEU A 20 2.31 5.12 32.33
N ALA A 21 2.36 4.01 33.07
CA ALA A 21 3.23 3.89 34.25
C ALA A 21 4.72 4.17 33.92
N PRO A 22 5.49 4.72 34.89
CA PRO A 22 6.90 5.00 34.69
C PRO A 22 7.74 3.72 34.62
N HIS A 23 8.46 3.56 33.51
CA HIS A 23 9.55 2.61 33.20
C HIS A 23 9.26 1.09 33.35
N ASP A 24 9.87 0.30 32.44
CA ASP A 24 10.03 -1.17 32.51
C ASP A 24 8.77 -2.05 32.64
N GLN A 25 7.60 -1.54 32.28
CA GLN A 25 6.37 -2.33 32.23
C GLN A 25 5.72 -2.24 30.85
N SER A 26 5.41 -3.41 30.27
CA SER A 26 4.45 -3.49 29.18
C SER A 26 3.08 -3.15 29.74
N ILE A 27 2.40 -2.19 29.12
CA ILE A 27 1.04 -1.83 29.49
C ILE A 27 0.14 -2.25 28.35
N GLU A 28 -0.80 -3.14 28.66
CA GLU A 28 -1.78 -3.64 27.71
C GLU A 28 -3.12 -2.92 27.94
N PHE A 29 -3.79 -2.57 26.85
CA PHE A 29 -5.09 -1.92 26.88
C PHE A 29 -6.09 -2.75 26.09
N ASP A 30 -7.05 -3.35 26.79
CA ASP A 30 -8.16 -4.05 26.14
C ASP A 30 -9.21 -3.05 25.65
N LEU A 31 -9.36 -2.97 24.33
CA LEU A 31 -10.44 -2.19 23.71
C LEU A 31 -11.75 -2.97 23.79
N GLN A 32 -12.70 -2.45 24.57
CA GLN A 32 -14.06 -2.98 24.67
C GLN A 32 -15.09 -1.85 24.46
N PRO A 33 -15.90 -1.90 23.38
CA PRO A 33 -15.92 -2.93 22.34
C PRO A 33 -14.66 -2.91 21.45
N LEU A 34 -14.43 -4.00 20.72
CA LEU A 34 -13.42 -4.01 19.64
C LEU A 34 -13.74 -2.90 18.64
N VAL A 35 -12.70 -2.21 18.19
CA VAL A 35 -12.80 -1.09 17.25
C VAL A 35 -12.32 -1.55 15.88
N GLU A 36 -13.13 -1.34 14.85
CA GLU A 36 -12.69 -1.48 13.47
C GLU A 36 -11.88 -0.24 13.09
N ALA A 37 -10.64 -0.45 12.64
CA ALA A 37 -9.72 0.62 12.28
C ALA A 37 -8.88 0.20 11.09
N ARG A 38 -8.62 1.14 10.19
CA ARG A 38 -7.64 1.02 9.11
C ARG A 38 -6.37 1.81 9.42
N TYR A 39 -6.53 2.94 10.12
CA TYR A 39 -5.43 3.77 10.59
C TYR A 39 -5.56 4.02 12.09
N LEU A 40 -4.43 3.96 12.79
CA LEU A 40 -4.31 4.32 14.19
C LEU A 40 -3.38 5.52 14.33
N ARG A 41 -3.80 6.50 15.13
CA ARG A 41 -2.98 7.65 15.51
C ARG A 41 -2.68 7.56 17.00
N ILE A 42 -1.40 7.43 17.32
CA ILE A 42 -0.89 7.35 18.69
C ILE A 42 -0.07 8.61 18.95
N THR A 43 -0.60 9.45 19.83
CA THR A 43 0.03 10.71 20.25
C THR A 43 0.57 10.53 21.66
N LEU A 44 1.88 10.71 21.82
CA LEU A 44 2.53 10.79 23.13
C LEU A 44 2.42 12.23 23.63
N ILE A 45 1.82 12.42 24.81
CA ILE A 45 1.39 13.76 25.28
C ILE A 45 2.40 14.35 26.25
N GLU A 46 2.76 13.60 27.28
CA GLU A 46 3.66 14.02 28.36
C GLU A 46 4.66 12.90 28.68
N ASN A 47 5.79 13.28 29.27
CA ASN A 47 6.79 12.36 29.80
C ASN A 47 6.96 12.59 31.32
N TYR A 48 7.74 11.74 31.98
CA TYR A 48 8.02 11.84 33.42
C TYR A 48 9.10 12.86 33.77
N GLY A 49 9.10 14.04 33.13
CA GLY A 49 9.98 15.17 33.46
C GLY A 49 11.35 15.18 32.76
N GLY A 50 11.50 14.43 31.66
CA GLY A 50 12.70 14.48 30.81
C GLY A 50 12.61 15.58 29.73
N ASP A 51 13.73 15.85 29.06
CA ASP A 51 13.78 16.84 27.98
C ASP A 51 13.31 16.29 26.61
N ALA A 52 13.04 14.98 26.53
CA ALA A 52 12.68 14.29 25.29
C ALA A 52 11.50 13.33 25.48
N MET A 53 10.74 13.13 24.41
CA MET A 53 9.70 12.09 24.35
C MET A 53 10.31 10.79 23.84
N GLU A 54 10.23 9.73 24.64
CA GLU A 54 10.79 8.42 24.30
C GLU A 54 9.71 7.34 24.47
N CYS A 55 9.60 6.44 23.49
CA CYS A 55 8.74 5.27 23.54
C CYS A 55 9.46 4.11 22.86
N GLY A 56 9.65 3.01 23.59
CA GLY A 56 10.46 1.88 23.11
C GLY A 56 9.75 1.03 22.06
N ARG A 57 8.49 0.66 22.31
CA ARG A 57 7.72 -0.23 21.43
C ARG A 57 6.23 0.06 21.55
N ILE A 58 5.55 -0.02 20.42
CA ILE A 58 4.10 -0.03 20.31
C ILE A 58 3.73 -1.31 19.57
N GLU A 59 2.77 -2.04 20.11
CA GLU A 59 2.20 -3.23 19.46
C GLU A 59 0.69 -3.04 19.30
N VAL A 60 0.18 -3.43 18.14
CA VAL A 60 -1.24 -3.40 17.82
C VAL A 60 -1.68 -4.82 17.54
N ILE A 61 -2.65 -5.32 18.30
CA ILE A 61 -3.17 -6.67 18.19
C ILE A 61 -4.62 -6.59 17.75
N GLY A 62 -4.98 -7.34 16.71
CA GLY A 62 -6.33 -7.38 16.17
C GLY A 62 -6.54 -8.55 15.22
N LYS A 63 -7.77 -8.67 14.73
CA LYS A 63 -8.14 -9.63 13.68
C LYS A 63 -8.54 -8.85 12.43
N ILE A 64 -8.00 -9.24 11.28
CA ILE A 64 -8.42 -8.71 9.98
C ILE A 64 -9.87 -9.14 9.72
N THR A 65 -10.74 -8.17 9.39
CA THR A 65 -12.16 -8.42 9.11
C THR A 65 -12.33 -9.21 7.80
N GLU A 66 -13.35 -10.06 7.73
CA GLU A 66 -13.50 -11.03 6.62
C GLU A 66 -13.87 -10.37 5.29
N THR A 67 -14.37 -9.13 5.33
CA THR A 67 -14.69 -8.29 4.17
C THR A 67 -13.46 -7.87 3.35
N GLU A 68 -12.24 -8.04 3.86
CA GLU A 68 -11.00 -7.89 3.07
C GLU A 68 -10.50 -9.24 2.47
N ARG A 69 -11.16 -10.37 2.73
CA ARG A 69 -10.72 -11.73 2.28
C ARG A 69 -11.19 -12.11 0.87
N ASP A 70 -11.22 -11.18 -0.07
CA ASP A 70 -11.43 -11.54 -1.49
C ASP A 70 -10.14 -12.01 -2.19
N TYR A 71 -9.01 -12.02 -1.48
CA TYR A 71 -7.74 -12.52 -1.96
C TYR A 71 -7.46 -13.93 -1.43
N PRO A 72 -7.01 -14.87 -2.28
CA PRO A 72 -6.33 -16.07 -1.80
C PRO A 72 -5.14 -15.68 -0.91
N MET A 73 -4.95 -16.37 0.22
CA MET A 73 -3.90 -16.08 1.21
C MET A 73 -2.47 -16.27 0.67
N ASP A 74 -2.30 -16.98 -0.44
CA ASP A 74 -1.01 -17.34 -1.04
C ASP A 74 -0.65 -16.43 -2.23
N LEU A 75 -0.74 -15.12 -2.03
CA LEU A 75 -0.42 -14.12 -3.05
C LEU A 75 0.75 -13.23 -2.64
N THR A 76 1.62 -12.95 -3.61
CA THR A 76 2.74 -12.02 -3.45
C THR A 76 2.45 -10.72 -4.19
N ASN A 77 2.67 -9.56 -3.56
CA ASN A 77 2.63 -8.27 -4.25
C ASN A 77 3.92 -8.05 -5.04
N PHE A 78 3.90 -8.38 -6.33
CA PHE A 78 5.05 -8.26 -7.23
C PHE A 78 5.39 -6.80 -7.61
N ALA A 79 4.51 -5.84 -7.31
CA ALA A 79 4.78 -4.42 -7.55
C ALA A 79 5.68 -3.80 -6.47
N SER A 80 5.63 -4.30 -5.23
CA SER A 80 6.38 -3.74 -4.10
C SER A 80 7.89 -3.82 -4.32
N SER A 81 8.60 -2.74 -3.97
CA SER A 81 10.06 -2.71 -4.00
C SER A 81 10.70 -3.67 -2.99
N GLN A 82 10.01 -4.02 -1.90
CA GLN A 82 10.47 -5.06 -0.96
C GLN A 82 10.60 -6.43 -1.63
N ASN A 83 9.79 -6.68 -2.66
CA ASN A 83 9.85 -7.89 -3.47
C ASN A 83 10.70 -7.71 -4.74
N GLY A 84 11.22 -6.52 -5.01
CA GLY A 84 12.03 -6.20 -6.21
C GLY A 84 11.26 -5.51 -7.35
N GLY A 85 10.00 -5.10 -7.12
CA GLY A 85 9.24 -4.29 -8.06
C GLY A 85 9.77 -2.85 -8.17
N SER A 86 9.42 -2.14 -9.24
CA SER A 86 9.84 -0.74 -9.45
C SER A 86 8.90 0.03 -10.38
N VAL A 87 8.93 1.36 -10.34
CA VAL A 87 8.27 2.20 -11.35
C VAL A 87 9.24 2.42 -12.51
N SER A 88 9.00 1.76 -13.65
CA SER A 88 9.88 1.79 -14.82
C SER A 88 9.70 3.05 -15.68
N THR A 89 8.46 3.48 -15.85
CA THR A 89 8.12 4.76 -16.49
C THR A 89 7.41 5.58 -15.43
N LYS A 90 8.10 6.61 -14.95
CA LYS A 90 7.60 7.46 -13.88
C LYS A 90 6.55 8.44 -14.47
N PRO A 91 5.32 8.51 -13.92
CA PRO A 91 4.44 9.63 -14.18
C PRO A 91 5.09 10.92 -13.65
N SER A 92 4.65 12.07 -14.16
CA SER A 92 5.07 13.36 -13.62
C SER A 92 4.66 13.48 -12.15
N ALA A 93 5.46 14.14 -11.31
CA ALA A 93 5.13 14.40 -9.91
C ALA A 93 5.00 15.90 -9.63
N TYR A 94 4.09 16.29 -8.73
CA TYR A 94 3.99 17.66 -8.21
C TYR A 94 5.32 18.11 -7.57
N ASP A 95 5.90 17.22 -6.76
CA ASP A 95 7.24 17.33 -6.20
C ASP A 95 7.78 15.91 -5.95
N GLU A 96 8.98 15.61 -6.43
CA GLU A 96 9.55 14.25 -6.36
C GLU A 96 9.88 13.79 -4.93
N TYR A 97 10.11 14.73 -4.01
CA TYR A 97 10.50 14.40 -2.64
C TYR A 97 9.29 13.96 -1.78
N HIS A 98 8.15 14.64 -1.93
CA HIS A 98 6.95 14.36 -1.16
C HIS A 98 5.90 13.54 -1.92
N TRP A 99 5.90 13.64 -3.26
CA TRP A 99 4.86 13.12 -4.15
C TRP A 99 5.42 12.24 -5.28
N GLY A 100 6.63 11.70 -5.10
CA GLY A 100 7.34 10.94 -6.11
C GLY A 100 6.63 9.65 -6.50
N ALA A 101 6.86 9.21 -7.74
CA ALA A 101 6.19 8.04 -8.32
C ALA A 101 6.40 6.73 -7.55
N LEU A 102 7.49 6.58 -6.79
CA LEU A 102 7.75 5.38 -5.97
C LEU A 102 6.66 5.16 -4.92
N HIS A 103 5.97 6.21 -4.50
CA HIS A 103 4.91 6.09 -3.51
C HIS A 103 3.75 5.23 -4.04
N LEU A 104 3.58 5.13 -5.37
CA LEU A 104 2.58 4.27 -6.01
C LEU A 104 2.76 2.77 -5.74
N ILE A 105 3.94 2.27 -5.37
CA ILE A 105 4.16 0.81 -5.23
C ILE A 105 4.59 0.36 -3.84
N ASP A 106 4.99 1.32 -3.00
CA ASP A 106 5.56 1.06 -1.68
C ASP A 106 4.71 1.61 -0.54
N GLY A 107 3.51 2.11 -0.84
CA GLY A 107 2.46 2.44 0.12
C GLY A 107 3.00 3.03 1.41
N SER A 108 3.47 4.28 1.37
CA SER A 108 3.95 4.94 2.57
C SER A 108 2.77 5.63 3.26
N PRO A 109 2.36 5.22 4.48
CA PRO A 109 1.29 5.90 5.19
C PRO A 109 1.60 7.40 5.33
N GLY A 110 0.71 8.26 4.84
CA GLY A 110 0.91 9.72 4.81
C GLY A 110 1.77 10.23 3.65
N ARG A 111 2.17 9.37 2.70
CA ARG A 111 2.71 9.80 1.41
C ARG A 111 1.90 9.18 0.27
N SER A 112 1.67 9.97 -0.77
CA SER A 112 1.02 9.54 -2.01
C SER A 112 1.88 9.95 -3.19
N TRP A 113 1.50 9.53 -4.39
CA TRP A 113 1.89 10.21 -5.61
C TRP A 113 0.84 11.27 -5.98
N SER A 114 1.28 12.39 -6.52
CA SER A 114 0.43 13.46 -7.05
C SER A 114 1.02 13.98 -8.35
N SER A 115 0.20 14.17 -9.38
CA SER A 115 0.62 14.80 -10.64
C SER A 115 0.86 16.31 -10.48
N PRO A 116 1.55 16.98 -11.41
CA PRO A 116 1.58 18.44 -11.47
C PRO A 116 0.18 19.05 -11.56
N ILE A 117 0.03 20.28 -11.05
CA ILE A 117 -1.22 21.04 -11.15
C ILE A 117 -1.62 21.23 -12.63
N GLY A 118 -2.91 21.10 -12.92
CA GLY A 118 -3.49 21.19 -14.26
C GLY A 118 -3.55 19.86 -15.01
N THR A 119 -3.19 18.75 -14.34
CA THR A 119 -3.20 17.41 -14.91
C THR A 119 -4.41 16.65 -14.40
N THR A 120 -5.19 16.06 -15.31
CA THR A 120 -6.39 15.28 -14.99
C THR A 120 -6.26 13.79 -15.32
N THR A 121 -5.21 13.43 -16.08
CA THR A 121 -4.88 12.04 -16.41
C THR A 121 -3.36 11.88 -16.49
N GLU A 122 -2.84 10.81 -15.90
CA GLU A 122 -1.41 10.46 -15.93
C GLU A 122 -1.20 8.94 -15.93
N THR A 123 -0.04 8.51 -16.41
CA THR A 123 0.27 7.09 -16.62
C THR A 123 1.55 6.68 -15.93
N ALA A 124 1.48 5.63 -15.11
CA ALA A 124 2.64 4.94 -14.57
C ALA A 124 2.83 3.58 -15.23
N THR A 125 4.08 3.17 -15.45
CA THR A 125 4.40 1.77 -15.74
C THR A 125 5.19 1.18 -14.58
N ILE A 126 4.66 0.11 -14.01
CA ILE A 126 5.23 -0.67 -12.93
C ILE A 126 5.89 -1.90 -13.54
N ARG A 127 7.17 -2.11 -13.24
CA ARG A 127 7.88 -3.34 -13.49
C ARG A 127 7.72 -4.25 -12.29
N LEU A 128 7.24 -5.46 -12.55
CA LEU A 128 7.08 -6.50 -11.55
C LEU A 128 8.45 -7.09 -11.17
N ALA A 129 8.56 -7.52 -9.92
CA ALA A 129 9.75 -8.17 -9.37
C ALA A 129 10.27 -9.33 -10.23
N ALA A 130 9.34 -10.11 -10.78
CA ALA A 130 9.60 -11.15 -11.76
C ALA A 130 8.40 -11.26 -12.71
N PRO A 131 8.58 -11.79 -13.93
CA PRO A 131 7.45 -12.23 -14.75
C PRO A 131 6.58 -13.21 -13.97
N THR A 132 5.28 -12.96 -13.90
CA THR A 132 4.35 -13.74 -13.07
C THR A 132 2.96 -13.80 -13.69
N LYS A 133 2.11 -14.68 -13.15
CA LYS A 133 0.69 -14.73 -13.45
C LYS A 133 -0.07 -13.75 -12.56
N VAL A 134 -0.49 -12.63 -13.13
CA VAL A 134 -1.27 -11.60 -12.44
C VAL A 134 -2.74 -11.98 -12.45
N GLN A 135 -3.38 -11.96 -11.29
CA GLN A 135 -4.83 -12.23 -11.17
C GLN A 135 -5.59 -11.07 -10.51
N PHE A 136 -4.95 -10.35 -9.59
CA PHE A 136 -5.55 -9.23 -8.89
C PHE A 136 -4.65 -8.01 -9.00
N ILE A 137 -5.25 -6.87 -9.31
CA ILE A 137 -4.60 -5.57 -9.32
C ILE A 137 -5.43 -4.67 -8.43
N THR A 138 -4.79 -4.02 -7.48
CA THR A 138 -5.49 -3.12 -6.56
C THR A 138 -4.98 -1.70 -6.74
N VAL A 139 -5.88 -0.74 -6.56
CA VAL A 139 -5.57 0.69 -6.57
C VAL A 139 -6.21 1.29 -5.33
N ASN A 140 -5.40 1.95 -4.51
CA ASN A 140 -5.84 2.71 -3.36
C ASN A 140 -5.74 4.20 -3.68
N PRO A 141 -6.86 4.84 -4.05
CA PRO A 141 -6.87 6.25 -4.38
C PRO A 141 -6.87 7.06 -3.09
N TYR A 142 -6.00 8.06 -3.01
CA TYR A 142 -5.84 8.85 -1.79
C TYR A 142 -5.26 10.21 -2.07
N SER A 143 -5.73 11.23 -1.33
CA SER A 143 -5.25 12.60 -1.46
C SER A 143 -5.04 13.24 -0.08
N PRO A 144 -3.79 13.51 0.34
CA PRO A 144 -3.49 14.33 1.51
C PRO A 144 -3.78 15.81 1.40
N SER A 145 -3.99 16.33 0.19
CA SER A 145 -4.19 17.74 -0.04
C SER A 145 -5.67 18.12 0.03
N ASP A 146 -6.47 17.55 -0.88
CA ASP A 146 -7.89 17.79 -1.03
C ASP A 146 -8.55 16.54 -1.63
N SER A 147 -9.63 16.10 -1.00
CA SER A 147 -10.46 14.98 -1.45
C SER A 147 -10.94 15.07 -2.91
N ILE A 148 -10.85 16.20 -3.60
CA ILE A 148 -11.18 16.30 -5.02
C ILE A 148 -10.08 15.78 -5.96
N ASN A 149 -8.82 15.75 -5.52
CA ASN A 149 -7.65 15.43 -6.35
C ASN A 149 -7.37 13.92 -6.48
N TRP A 150 -7.95 13.07 -5.64
CA TRP A 150 -7.79 11.62 -5.77
C TRP A 150 -8.25 11.11 -7.15
N ALA A 151 -7.58 10.07 -7.65
CA ALA A 151 -8.00 9.38 -8.86
C ALA A 151 -9.40 8.76 -8.66
N THR A 152 -10.30 9.02 -9.60
CA THR A 152 -11.67 8.49 -9.65
C THR A 152 -11.81 7.32 -10.61
N ARG A 153 -10.80 7.08 -11.46
CA ARG A 153 -10.73 5.93 -12.37
C ARG A 153 -9.30 5.47 -12.60
N ALA A 154 -9.11 4.16 -12.74
CA ALA A 154 -7.87 3.57 -13.24
C ALA A 154 -8.14 2.69 -14.47
N ALA A 155 -7.42 2.90 -15.57
CA ALA A 155 -7.37 1.96 -16.68
C ALA A 155 -6.09 1.14 -16.61
N ILE A 156 -6.21 -0.18 -16.77
CA ILE A 156 -5.13 -1.13 -16.52
C ILE A 156 -4.81 -1.88 -17.81
N SER A 157 -3.53 -1.86 -18.17
CA SER A 157 -2.98 -2.68 -19.25
C SER A 157 -1.72 -3.41 -18.78
N VAL A 158 -1.43 -4.55 -19.40
CA VAL A 158 -0.27 -5.37 -19.02
C VAL A 158 0.58 -5.72 -20.23
N ALA A 159 1.85 -6.04 -19.99
CA ALA A 159 2.75 -6.55 -21.01
C ALA A 159 3.74 -7.56 -20.44
N ASN A 160 4.09 -8.56 -21.26
CA ASN A 160 5.29 -9.36 -21.08
C ASN A 160 6.53 -8.56 -21.47
N SER A 161 7.70 -8.96 -20.96
CA SER A 161 8.93 -8.16 -21.13
C SER A 161 9.28 -8.07 -22.62
N GLY A 162 9.21 -6.86 -23.19
CA GLY A 162 9.43 -6.61 -24.61
C GLY A 162 8.20 -6.74 -25.52
N GLY A 163 7.01 -7.01 -24.97
CA GLY A 163 5.75 -7.04 -25.71
C GLY A 163 5.00 -5.70 -25.71
N SER A 164 3.95 -5.62 -26.53
CA SER A 164 2.99 -4.50 -26.52
C SER A 164 2.03 -4.61 -25.34
N PHE A 165 1.61 -3.48 -24.80
CA PHE A 165 0.55 -3.42 -23.80
C PHE A 165 -0.80 -3.81 -24.40
N TYR A 166 -1.61 -4.54 -23.64
CA TYR A 166 -3.02 -4.78 -23.93
C TYR A 166 -3.86 -4.53 -22.68
N ASP A 167 -5.07 -4.03 -22.89
CA ASP A 167 -5.98 -3.67 -21.81
C ASP A 167 -6.55 -4.91 -21.12
N VAL A 168 -6.57 -4.88 -19.78
CA VAL A 168 -7.11 -5.97 -18.95
C VAL A 168 -8.31 -5.53 -18.12
N GLY A 169 -8.60 -4.24 -18.04
CA GLY A 169 -9.81 -3.73 -17.43
C GLY A 169 -9.70 -2.29 -16.94
N THR A 170 -10.78 -1.83 -16.32
CA THR A 170 -10.86 -0.53 -15.66
C THR A 170 -11.45 -0.68 -14.27
N ILE A 171 -11.03 0.18 -13.35
CA ILE A 171 -11.52 0.26 -11.98
C ILE A 171 -12.16 1.63 -11.79
N ASP A 172 -13.42 1.64 -11.33
CA ASP A 172 -14.04 2.85 -10.81
C ASP A 172 -13.63 3.00 -9.34
N LEU A 173 -13.00 4.13 -9.03
CA LEU A 173 -12.44 4.43 -7.72
C LEU A 173 -13.49 5.25 -6.97
N THR A 174 -14.31 4.57 -6.16
CA THR A 174 -15.57 5.11 -5.60
C THR A 174 -15.45 5.55 -4.14
N ALA A 175 -14.40 5.12 -3.44
CA ALA A 175 -14.08 5.55 -2.09
C ALA A 175 -12.59 5.83 -1.91
N VAL A 176 -12.27 6.93 -1.24
CA VAL A 176 -10.90 7.33 -0.94
C VAL A 176 -10.33 6.49 0.23
N GLY A 177 -9.05 6.15 0.17
CA GLY A 177 -8.33 5.41 1.22
C GLY A 177 -8.62 3.91 1.27
N GLN A 178 -9.40 3.38 0.32
CA GLN A 178 -9.80 1.97 0.24
C GLN A 178 -9.17 1.29 -0.98
N GLU A 179 -8.80 0.02 -0.85
CA GLU A 179 -8.34 -0.78 -1.99
C GLU A 179 -9.51 -1.07 -2.93
N HIS A 180 -9.35 -0.72 -4.20
CA HIS A 180 -10.29 -1.08 -5.26
C HIS A 180 -9.64 -2.14 -6.14
N VAL A 181 -10.39 -3.21 -6.42
CA VAL A 181 -9.81 -4.44 -6.98
C VAL A 181 -10.29 -4.65 -8.41
N LEU A 182 -9.34 -4.79 -9.33
CA LEU A 182 -9.58 -5.45 -10.60
C LEU A 182 -9.23 -6.93 -10.46
N ARG A 183 -10.26 -7.78 -10.47
CA ARG A 183 -10.10 -9.24 -10.58
C ARG A 183 -10.19 -9.64 -12.03
N LEU A 184 -9.13 -10.24 -12.55
CA LEU A 184 -9.13 -10.77 -13.92
C LEU A 184 -9.90 -12.10 -13.96
N ASN A 185 -10.66 -12.30 -15.04
CA ASN A 185 -11.40 -13.56 -15.26
C ASN A 185 -10.46 -14.77 -15.32
N GLU A 186 -9.26 -14.57 -15.86
CA GLU A 186 -8.17 -15.54 -15.91
C GLU A 186 -6.86 -14.85 -15.56
N ALA A 187 -5.92 -15.58 -14.95
CA ALA A 187 -4.61 -15.04 -14.62
C ALA A 187 -3.77 -14.83 -15.89
N VAL A 188 -3.15 -13.66 -16.03
CA VAL A 188 -2.40 -13.27 -17.24
C VAL A 188 -0.90 -13.21 -16.96
N ASP A 189 -0.09 -13.68 -17.90
CA ASP A 189 1.36 -13.53 -17.80
C ASP A 189 1.73 -12.05 -18.04
N ALA A 190 2.46 -11.47 -17.09
CA ALA A 190 2.92 -10.08 -17.15
C ALA A 190 4.27 -9.89 -16.47
N SER A 191 5.01 -8.90 -16.93
CA SER A 191 6.21 -8.35 -16.28
C SER A 191 6.14 -6.83 -16.10
N LEU A 192 5.21 -6.19 -16.81
CA LEU A 192 4.90 -4.78 -16.72
C LEU A 192 3.39 -4.62 -16.55
N VAL A 193 3.00 -3.73 -15.66
CA VAL A 193 1.62 -3.26 -15.49
C VAL A 193 1.63 -1.76 -15.71
N ARG A 194 0.74 -1.27 -16.58
CA ARG A 194 0.52 0.14 -16.79
C ARG A 194 -0.81 0.54 -16.19
N VAL A 195 -0.79 1.61 -15.44
CA VAL A 195 -1.95 2.20 -14.79
C VAL A 195 -2.09 3.63 -15.27
N GLU A 196 -3.19 3.91 -15.95
CA GLU A 196 -3.61 5.27 -16.29
C GLU A 196 -4.64 5.73 -15.27
N LEU A 197 -4.27 6.73 -14.47
CA LEU A 197 -5.10 7.29 -13.41
C LEU A 197 -5.76 8.56 -13.91
N THR A 198 -7.06 8.70 -13.64
CA THR A 198 -7.85 9.89 -14.01
C THR A 198 -8.58 10.42 -12.80
N SER A 199 -8.58 11.74 -12.60
CA SER A 199 -9.32 12.44 -11.54
C SER A 199 -10.68 12.94 -12.01
N SER A 200 -11.45 13.58 -11.12
CA SER A 200 -12.62 14.37 -11.52
C SER A 200 -12.20 15.58 -12.39
N GLN A 201 -13.13 16.14 -13.16
CA GLN A 201 -12.87 17.33 -14.00
C GLN A 201 -12.63 18.59 -13.17
N ASP A 202 -13.16 18.64 -11.96
CA ASP A 202 -13.01 19.76 -11.03
C ASP A 202 -11.69 19.66 -10.23
N ALA A 203 -10.95 18.55 -10.38
CA ALA A 203 -9.68 18.35 -9.71
C ALA A 203 -8.58 19.24 -10.31
N SER A 204 -7.65 19.64 -9.45
CA SER A 204 -6.46 20.40 -9.87
C SER A 204 -5.26 19.51 -10.17
N ALA A 205 -5.30 18.25 -9.74
CA ALA A 205 -4.28 17.22 -9.94
C ALA A 205 -4.93 15.82 -9.84
N VAL A 206 -4.17 14.77 -10.16
CA VAL A 206 -4.50 13.37 -9.91
C VAL A 206 -3.59 12.83 -8.81
N GLU A 207 -4.19 12.25 -7.77
CA GLU A 207 -3.48 11.68 -6.61
C GLU A 207 -3.86 10.21 -6.38
N CYS A 208 -2.88 9.40 -6.01
CA CYS A 208 -3.07 7.99 -5.70
C CYS A 208 -2.05 7.55 -4.66
N SER A 209 -2.49 6.77 -3.66
CA SER A 209 -1.58 6.28 -2.63
C SER A 209 -0.81 5.06 -3.12
N GLU A 210 -1.49 4.08 -3.70
CA GLU A 210 -0.85 2.78 -3.92
C GLU A 210 -1.51 1.99 -5.05
N VAL A 211 -0.70 1.19 -5.72
CA VAL A 211 -1.05 0.18 -6.69
C VAL A 211 -0.34 -1.11 -6.29
N LYS A 212 -1.10 -2.18 -6.10
CA LYS A 212 -0.55 -3.52 -5.84
C LYS A 212 -0.88 -4.45 -6.98
N VAL A 213 0.04 -5.38 -7.26
CA VAL A 213 -0.13 -6.37 -8.33
C VAL A 213 0.16 -7.75 -7.74
N TYR A 214 -0.87 -8.58 -7.68
CA TYR A 214 -0.80 -9.88 -7.05
C TYR A 214 -0.76 -11.02 -8.06
N GLY A 215 0.17 -11.93 -7.82
CA GLY A 215 0.26 -13.23 -8.46
C GLY A 215 0.51 -14.33 -7.41
N PRO A 216 0.47 -15.61 -7.82
CA PRO A 216 0.70 -16.72 -6.90
C PRO A 216 2.08 -16.60 -6.26
N THR A 217 2.15 -16.89 -4.97
CA THR A 217 3.44 -17.08 -4.31
C THR A 217 4.13 -18.28 -4.94
N SER A 218 5.28 -18.07 -5.59
CA SER A 218 6.06 -19.18 -6.12
C SER A 218 6.58 -20.04 -4.95
N PRO A 219 6.43 -21.37 -4.97
CA PRO A 219 7.04 -22.24 -3.96
C PRO A 219 8.59 -22.31 -4.07
N GLU A 220 9.22 -21.70 -5.08
CA GLU A 220 10.67 -21.83 -5.32
C GLU A 220 11.57 -20.86 -4.53
N THR A 221 11.11 -20.40 -3.36
CA THR A 221 12.00 -19.79 -2.36
C THR A 221 12.05 -20.59 -1.06
N GLU A 222 11.85 -21.91 -1.12
CA GLU A 222 12.52 -22.79 -0.15
C GLU A 222 14.02 -22.75 -0.48
N VAL A 223 14.79 -22.11 0.38
CA VAL A 223 16.24 -22.26 0.39
C VAL A 223 16.51 -23.76 0.56
N GLN A 224 16.90 -24.45 -0.50
CA GLN A 224 17.60 -25.72 -0.35
C GLN A 224 18.88 -25.40 0.42
N ILE A 225 18.85 -25.70 1.73
CA ILE A 225 20.07 -25.85 2.49
C ILE A 225 20.70 -27.13 1.93
N ASP A 226 21.63 -26.98 0.99
CA ASP A 226 22.50 -28.08 0.59
C ASP A 226 23.09 -28.64 1.89
N GLU A 227 22.79 -29.91 2.17
CA GLU A 227 23.38 -30.61 3.29
C GLU A 227 24.90 -30.49 3.17
N VAL A 228 25.50 -29.80 4.15
CA VAL A 228 26.95 -29.74 4.30
C VAL A 228 27.44 -31.17 4.41
N SER A 229 28.05 -31.66 3.34
CA SER A 229 28.77 -32.92 3.34
C SER A 229 29.92 -32.77 4.34
N LEU A 230 29.77 -33.39 5.52
CA LEU A 230 30.89 -33.60 6.42
C LEU A 230 31.88 -34.50 5.68
N LEU A 231 32.98 -33.88 5.23
CA LEU A 231 34.15 -34.63 4.81
C LEU A 231 34.69 -35.35 6.05
N ASP A 232 34.46 -36.65 6.11
CA ASP A 232 35.17 -37.53 7.04
C ASP A 232 36.67 -37.40 6.76
N GLY A 233 37.39 -36.85 7.73
CA GLY A 233 38.84 -36.76 7.71
C GLY A 233 39.47 -38.13 7.81
N ASN A 234 40.34 -38.45 6.86
CA ASN A 234 41.44 -39.41 7.04
C ASN A 234 42.69 -38.66 7.47
#